data_AF-A0A1R4GN92-F1
#
_entry.id   AF-A0A1R4GN92-F1
#
_cell.length_a   1.000
_cell.length_b   1.000
_cell.length_c   1.000
_cell.angle_alpha   90.00
_cell.angle_beta   90.00
_cell.angle_gamma   90.00
#
_symmetry.space_group_name_H-M   'P 1'
#
loop_
_entity.id
_entity.type
_entity.pdbx_description
1 polymer ?
#
loop_
_entity_poly.entity_id
_entity_poly.type
_entity_poly.pdbx_seq_one_letter_code
_entity_poly.pdbx_strand_id
1 'polypeptide(L)'
;MSKAESHQGIPTIYNGVRFRSRTEARWAALFDLIGWEYEYEPLDFDGYIPDFLVDGAFWVEVKAATTQAELRAEAPQGAQGARTGR
;
A
#
# COMPACT_ATOMS: atom_id res chain seq x y z
N MET A 1 21.24 -15.93 -12.69
CA MET A 1 20.50 -15.11 -11.71
C MET A 1 19.03 -15.27 -12.03
N SER A 2 18.26 -15.89 -11.14
CA SER A 2 16.85 -16.21 -11.39
C SER A 2 16.04 -14.93 -11.50
N LYS A 3 15.23 -14.84 -12.55
CA LYS A 3 14.19 -13.83 -12.75
C LYS A 3 13.33 -13.78 -11.48
N ALA A 4 13.18 -12.61 -10.86
CA ALA A 4 12.28 -12.44 -9.73
C ALA A 4 10.89 -12.95 -10.14
N GLU A 5 10.34 -13.91 -9.40
CA GLU A 5 8.99 -14.38 -9.67
C GLU A 5 8.03 -13.19 -9.51
N SER A 6 7.27 -12.90 -10.57
CA SER A 6 6.26 -11.86 -10.57
C SER A 6 5.17 -12.26 -9.57
N HIS A 7 5.20 -11.68 -8.38
CA HIS A 7 4.16 -11.88 -7.37
C HIS A 7 2.91 -11.10 -7.78
N GLN A 8 2.16 -11.64 -8.74
CA GLN A 8 0.87 -11.06 -9.12
C GLN A 8 -0.08 -11.20 -7.92
N GLY A 9 -0.57 -10.06 -7.40
CA GLY A 9 -1.52 -10.04 -6.30
C GLY A 9 -2.77 -10.87 -6.63
N ILE A 10 -3.30 -11.58 -5.63
CA ILE A 10 -4.59 -12.28 -5.74
C ILE A 10 -5.69 -11.26 -5.43
N PRO A 11 -6.52 -10.85 -6.41
CA PRO A 11 -7.59 -9.89 -6.15
C PRO A 11 -8.52 -10.42 -5.08
N THR A 12 -8.79 -9.62 -4.07
CA THR A 12 -9.53 -10.05 -2.87
C THR A 12 -10.58 -9.01 -2.53
N ILE A 13 -11.80 -9.46 -2.23
CA ILE A 13 -12.89 -8.57 -1.80
C ILE A 13 -12.91 -8.53 -0.28
N TYR A 14 -12.91 -7.33 0.28
CA TYR A 14 -13.12 -7.08 1.72
C TYR A 14 -14.00 -5.85 1.88
N ASN A 15 -15.00 -5.95 2.77
CA ASN A 15 -16.00 -4.89 3.02
C ASN A 15 -16.61 -4.26 1.75
N GLY A 16 -16.89 -5.08 0.73
CA GLY A 16 -17.44 -4.64 -0.56
C GLY A 16 -16.44 -3.98 -1.52
N VAL A 17 -15.20 -3.75 -1.12
CA VAL A 17 -14.12 -3.19 -1.95
C VAL A 17 -13.27 -4.32 -2.54
N ARG A 18 -12.93 -4.23 -3.83
CA ARG A 18 -12.07 -5.19 -4.53
C ARG A 18 -10.63 -4.68 -4.56
N PHE A 19 -9.78 -5.25 -3.72
CA PHE A 19 -8.35 -4.93 -3.63
C PHE A 19 -7.54 -5.67 -4.70
N ARG A 20 -6.38 -5.10 -5.10
CA ARG A 20 -5.48 -5.69 -6.10
C ARG A 20 -4.77 -6.93 -5.55
N SER A 21 -4.61 -7.03 -4.23
CA SER A 21 -4.01 -8.18 -3.56
C SER A 21 -4.70 -8.58 -2.25
N ARG A 22 -4.48 -9.83 -1.83
CA ARG A 22 -4.89 -10.32 -0.50
C ARG A 22 -4.18 -9.56 0.62
N THR A 23 -2.95 -9.12 0.40
CA THR A 23 -2.18 -8.38 1.40
C THR A 23 -2.83 -7.02 1.67
N GLU A 24 -3.20 -6.26 0.64
CA GLU A 24 -3.95 -5.00 0.81
C GLU A 24 -5.29 -5.20 1.52
N ALA A 25 -6.07 -6.21 1.12
CA ALA A 25 -7.33 -6.52 1.80
C ALA A 25 -7.15 -6.81 3.30
N ARG A 26 -6.02 -7.41 3.68
CA ARG A 26 -5.67 -7.64 5.10
C ARG A 26 -5.26 -6.36 5.82
N TRP A 27 -4.63 -5.40 5.13
CA TRP A 27 -4.34 -4.08 5.71
C TRP A 27 -5.60 -3.27 5.93
N ALA A 28 -6.53 -3.27 4.97
CA ALA A 28 -7.88 -2.71 5.16
C ALA A 28 -8.58 -3.31 6.39
N ALA A 29 -8.55 -4.64 6.52
CA ALA A 29 -9.10 -5.32 7.69
C ALA A 29 -8.38 -4.98 9.00
N LEU A 30 -7.06 -4.72 8.96
CA LEU A 30 -6.30 -4.28 10.11
C LEU A 30 -6.73 -2.86 10.53
N PHE A 31 -6.86 -1.93 9.59
CA PHE A 31 -7.31 -0.56 9.87
C PHE A 31 -8.69 -0.55 10.52
N ASP A 32 -9.64 -1.31 9.97
CA ASP A 32 -10.96 -1.51 10.59
C ASP A 32 -10.85 -2.07 12.02
N LEU A 33 -10.00 -3.08 12.23
CA LEU A 33 -9.83 -3.72 13.55
C LEU A 33 -9.28 -2.76 14.60
N ILE A 34 -8.37 -1.87 14.21
CA ILE A 34 -7.75 -0.89 15.13
C ILE A 34 -8.51 0.45 15.16
N GLY A 35 -9.60 0.57 14.40
CA GLY A 35 -10.45 1.76 14.35
C GLY A 35 -9.82 2.95 13.63
N TRP A 36 -8.97 2.70 12.64
CA TRP A 36 -8.39 3.74 11.78
C TRP A 36 -9.23 3.88 10.51
N GLU A 37 -9.59 5.10 10.18
CA GLU A 37 -10.30 5.40 8.93
C GLU A 37 -9.32 5.28 7.76
N TYR A 38 -9.78 4.73 6.64
CA TYR A 38 -8.94 4.63 5.45
C TYR A 38 -9.73 4.86 4.17
N GLU A 39 -9.03 5.38 3.16
CA GLU A 39 -9.47 5.47 1.78
C GLU A 39 -8.54 4.62 0.92
N TYR A 40 -9.09 3.74 0.09
CA TYR A 40 -8.33 2.86 -0.83
C TYR A 40 -8.15 3.55 -2.18
N GLU A 41 -6.94 3.55 -2.72
CA GLU A 41 -6.57 4.26 -3.97
C GLU A 41 -7.14 5.70 -4.01
N PRO A 42 -6.85 6.54 -2.99
CA PRO A 42 -7.59 7.76 -2.71
C PRO A 42 -7.48 8.82 -3.82
N LEU A 43 -6.29 8.96 -4.41
CA LEU A 43 -5.98 10.00 -5.40
C LEU A 43 -4.88 9.53 -6.35
N ASP A 44 -5.05 9.87 -7.63
CA ASP A 44 -4.01 9.76 -8.65
C ASP A 44 -3.13 11.03 -8.62
N PHE A 45 -1.93 10.92 -8.04
CA PHE A 45 -0.88 11.92 -8.22
C PHE A 45 -0.19 11.66 -9.55
N ASP A 46 0.51 12.64 -10.14
CA ASP A 46 1.22 12.55 -11.43
C ASP A 46 2.05 11.24 -11.63
N GLY A 47 1.38 10.14 -11.97
CA GLY A 47 1.94 8.79 -12.10
C GLY A 47 2.09 7.95 -10.82
N TYR A 48 1.52 8.33 -9.67
CA TYR A 48 1.59 7.55 -8.42
C TYR A 48 0.25 7.57 -7.66
N ILE A 49 -0.25 6.38 -7.34
CA ILE A 49 -1.44 6.19 -6.49
C ILE A 49 -0.98 5.43 -5.24
N PRO A 50 -1.05 6.03 -4.03
CA PRO A 50 -0.80 5.26 -2.82
C PRO A 50 -1.91 4.22 -2.62
N ASP A 51 -1.58 3.09 -2.00
CA ASP A 51 -2.58 2.06 -1.74
C ASP A 51 -3.68 2.55 -0.78
N PHE A 52 -3.29 3.33 0.24
CA PHE A 52 -4.23 3.90 1.21
C PHE A 52 -3.88 5.33 1.64
N LEU A 53 -4.90 6.12 1.95
CA LEU A 53 -4.81 7.27 2.85
C LEU A 53 -5.46 6.88 4.18
N VAL A 54 -4.73 6.98 5.29
CA VAL A 54 -5.19 6.58 6.63
C VAL A 54 -5.32 7.81 7.53
N ASP A 55 -6.46 7.92 8.22
CA ASP A 55 -6.86 9.02 9.12
C ASP A 55 -6.68 10.42 8.49
N GLY A 56 -6.79 10.52 7.16
CA GLY A 56 -6.58 11.77 6.42
C GLY A 56 -5.16 12.35 6.52
N ALA A 57 -4.19 11.59 7.05
CA ALA A 57 -2.87 12.11 7.42
C ALA A 57 -1.71 11.32 6.81
N PHE A 58 -1.87 10.02 6.58
CA PHE A 58 -0.77 9.14 6.17
C PHE A 58 -1.05 8.43 4.86
N TRP A 59 -0.14 8.55 3.89
CA TRP A 59 -0.13 7.66 2.74
C TRP A 59 0.59 6.37 3.08
N VAL A 60 -0.06 5.24 2.79
CA VAL A 60 0.46 3.91 3.05
C VAL A 60 0.58 3.13 1.74
N GLU A 61 1.74 2.53 1.55
CA GLU A 61 2.04 1.63 0.43
C GLU A 61 2.34 0.23 0.98
N VAL A 62 1.64 -0.77 0.45
CA VAL A 62 1.74 -2.17 0.87
C VAL A 62 2.53 -2.97 -0.17
N LYS A 63 3.72 -3.43 0.24
CA LYS A 63 4.55 -4.33 -0.57
C LYS A 63 4.55 -5.74 0.01
N ALA A 64 4.43 -6.75 -0.84
CA ALA A 64 4.56 -8.15 -0.46
C ALA A 64 6.04 -8.58 -0.29
N ALA A 65 6.88 -7.69 0.24
CA ALA A 65 8.29 -7.97 0.52
C ALA A 65 8.40 -8.82 1.80
N THR A 66 9.13 -9.93 1.70
CA THR A 66 9.43 -10.80 2.84
C THR A 66 10.79 -10.52 3.43
N THR A 67 11.64 -9.79 2.69
CA THR A 67 12.96 -9.35 3.16
C THR A 67 13.14 -7.84 3.02
N GLN A 68 14.03 -7.27 3.84
CA GLN A 68 14.42 -5.86 3.72
C GLN A 68 15.05 -5.55 2.36
N ALA A 69 15.75 -6.51 1.76
CA ALA A 69 16.39 -6.35 0.46
C ALA A 69 15.34 -6.23 -0.66
N GLU A 70 14.32 -7.07 -0.65
CA GLU A 70 13.16 -6.98 -1.55
C GLU A 70 12.46 -5.64 -1.40
N LEU A 71 12.17 -5.22 -0.17
CA LEU A 71 11.51 -3.93 0.08
C LEU A 71 12.32 -2.74 -0.47
N ARG A 72 13.64 -2.77 -0.30
CA ARG A 72 14.53 -1.71 -0.80
C ARG A 72 14.63 -1.66 -2.32
N ALA A 73 14.47 -2.80 -3.00
CA ALA A 73 14.44 -2.84 -4.46
C ALA A 73 13.16 -2.21 -5.04
N GLU A 74 12.07 -2.23 -4.26
CA GLU A 74 10.74 -1.73 -4.64
C GLU A 74 10.44 -0.29 -4.16
N ALA A 75 11.42 0.38 -3.53
CA ALA A 75 11.22 1.72 -2.99
C ALA A 75 11.00 2.74 -4.13
N PRO A 76 9.92 3.55 -4.10
CA PRO A 76 9.70 4.57 -5.11
C PRO A 76 10.82 5.62 -5.07
N GLN A 77 11.35 5.99 -6.23
CA GLN A 77 12.49 6.92 -6.38
C GLN A 77 12.20 8.36 -5.90
N GLY A 78 10.98 8.67 -5.44
CA GLY A 78 10.53 10.02 -5.06
C GLY A 78 10.05 10.21 -3.62
N ALA A 79 10.07 9.18 -2.76
CA ALA A 79 9.60 9.29 -1.37
C ALA A 79 10.63 9.97 -0.44
N GLN A 80 11.15 11.14 -0.82
CA GLN A 80 11.85 12.02 0.12
C GLN A 80 10.84 12.96 0.79
N GLY A 81 10.27 12.48 1.89
CA GLY A 81 9.70 13.26 2.99
C GLY A 81 8.93 14.53 2.64
N ALA A 82 7.62 14.41 2.40
CA ALA A 82 6.69 15.44 2.82
C ALA A 82 6.61 15.43 4.36
N ARG A 83 7.60 16.02 5.03
CA ARG A 83 7.41 16.46 6.40
C ARG A 83 6.46 17.64 6.32
N THR A 84 5.17 17.41 6.53
CA THR A 84 4.23 18.48 6.85
C THR A 84 4.70 19.07 8.18
N GLY A 85 5.44 20.17 8.07
CA GLY A 85 5.87 20.97 9.21
C GLY A 85 4.65 21.50 9.96
N ARG A 86 4.75 21.46 11.28
CA ARG A 86 4.02 22.39 12.15
C ARG A 86 4.87 23.63 12.35
#